data_AF-A0A7S0GIE1-F1
#
_entry.id   AF-A0A7S0GIE1-F1
#
_cell.length_a   1.000
_cell.length_b   1.000
_cell.length_c   1.000
_cell.angle_alpha   90.00
_cell.angle_beta   90.00
_cell.angle_gamma   90.00
#
_symmetry.space_group_name_H-M   'P 1'
#
loop_
_entity.id
_entity.type
_entity.pdbx_description
1 polymer ?
#
loop_
_entity_poly.entity_id
_entity_poly.type
_entity_poly.pdbx_seq_one_letter_code
_entity_poly.pdbx_strand_id
1 'polypeptide(L)'
;FLFRRKRKRTRSPIIPRPILLFTDLDGTWVDQSMPSEELKADLNAFHEFWDRFEKPRGSLLCYNTSRCIRDYEKLPKLYPCFRAPDILITGDGTEIRWAVIKDRFLTEGAISSHGHADAAFGRDSEWDS
;
A
#
# COMPACT_ATOMS: atom_id res chain seq x y z
N PHE A 1 -19.77 -39.36 -43.24
CA PHE A 1 -19.57 -39.15 -41.79
C PHE A 1 -18.45 -38.13 -41.57
N LEU A 2 -18.78 -36.88 -41.22
CA LEU A 2 -17.80 -35.82 -40.98
C LEU A 2 -17.45 -35.77 -39.48
N PHE A 3 -16.22 -36.17 -39.11
CA PHE A 3 -15.74 -36.08 -37.73
C PHE A 3 -15.38 -34.63 -37.37
N ARG A 4 -16.28 -33.93 -36.67
CA ARG A 4 -16.05 -32.58 -36.16
C ARG A 4 -15.17 -32.67 -34.90
N ARG A 5 -13.84 -32.57 -35.07
CA ARG A 5 -12.86 -32.51 -33.96
C ARG A 5 -13.18 -31.32 -33.06
N LYS A 6 -13.69 -31.57 -31.84
CA LYS A 6 -13.83 -30.55 -30.78
C LYS A 6 -12.42 -30.14 -30.32
N ARG A 7 -11.95 -28.96 -30.73
CA ARG A 7 -10.73 -28.35 -30.16
C ARG A 7 -11.00 -28.04 -28.68
N LYS A 8 -10.32 -28.73 -27.76
CA LYS A 8 -10.27 -28.34 -26.34
C LYS A 8 -9.57 -26.98 -26.26
N ARG A 9 -10.30 -25.94 -25.86
CA ARG A 9 -9.71 -24.63 -25.53
C ARG A 9 -8.84 -24.83 -24.30
N THR A 10 -7.53 -24.87 -24.49
CA THR A 10 -6.57 -24.71 -23.39
C THR A 10 -6.73 -23.30 -22.86
N ARG A 11 -7.18 -23.16 -21.60
CA ARG A 11 -7.17 -21.86 -20.92
C ARG A 11 -5.70 -21.50 -20.71
N SER A 12 -5.27 -20.41 -21.34
CA SER A 12 -3.98 -19.81 -21.02
C SER A 12 -3.94 -19.51 -19.52
N PRO A 13 -2.79 -19.69 -18.85
CA PRO A 13 -2.65 -19.31 -17.45
C PRO A 13 -3.02 -17.84 -17.28
N ILE A 14 -3.89 -17.55 -16.31
CA ILE A 14 -4.26 -16.16 -15.98
C ILE A 14 -3.07 -15.58 -15.23
N ILE A 15 -2.35 -14.66 -15.87
CA ILE A 15 -1.31 -13.88 -15.22
C ILE A 15 -2.01 -12.75 -14.45
N PRO A 16 -1.89 -12.68 -13.11
CA PRO A 16 -2.46 -11.59 -12.33
C PRO A 16 -1.90 -10.26 -12.81
N ARG A 17 -2.77 -9.25 -12.96
CA ARG A 17 -2.35 -7.88 -13.31
C ARG A 17 -2.05 -7.10 -12.03
N PRO A 18 -1.11 -6.14 -12.07
CA PRO A 18 -0.90 -5.21 -10.97
C PRO A 18 -2.20 -4.47 -10.65
N ILE A 19 -2.42 -4.20 -9.36
CA ILE A 19 -3.60 -3.47 -8.88
C ILE A 19 -3.19 -2.18 -8.17
N LEU A 20 -4.10 -1.21 -8.14
CA LEU A 20 -4.02 -0.04 -7.27
C LEU A 20 -5.10 -0.19 -6.21
N LEU A 21 -4.69 -0.40 -4.95
CA LEU A 21 -5.61 -0.53 -3.83
C LEU A 21 -5.81 0.82 -3.16
N PHE A 22 -7.01 1.39 -3.28
CA PHE A 22 -7.44 2.56 -2.51
C PHE A 22 -8.14 2.10 -1.24
N THR A 23 -7.70 2.61 -0.10
CA THR A 23 -8.35 2.30 1.17
C THR A 23 -8.38 3.52 2.08
N ASP A 24 -9.51 3.69 2.77
CA ASP A 24 -9.65 4.66 3.85
C ASP A 24 -8.87 4.21 5.08
N LEU A 25 -8.60 5.11 6.01
CA LEU A 25 -7.91 4.81 7.26
C LEU A 25 -8.87 4.74 8.44
N ASP A 26 -9.62 5.80 8.69
CA ASP A 26 -10.43 5.93 9.90
C ASP A 26 -11.66 5.04 9.84
N GLY A 27 -11.84 4.18 10.84
CA GLY A 27 -12.92 3.17 10.83
C GLY A 27 -12.70 2.02 9.86
N THR A 28 -11.57 1.98 9.14
CA THR A 28 -11.15 0.86 8.29
C THR A 28 -9.90 0.17 8.85
N TRP A 29 -8.78 0.90 8.97
CA TRP A 29 -7.47 0.42 9.45
C TRP A 29 -7.12 0.98 10.83
N VAL A 30 -7.69 2.13 11.17
CA VAL A 30 -7.43 2.86 12.39
C VAL A 30 -8.75 3.05 13.10
N ASP A 31 -8.92 2.36 14.21
CA ASP A 31 -10.06 2.53 15.09
C ASP A 31 -9.56 2.60 16.54
N GLN A 32 -10.08 3.57 17.29
CA GLN A 32 -9.83 3.68 18.73
C GLN A 32 -10.70 2.71 19.53
N SER A 33 -11.73 2.13 18.91
CA SER A 33 -12.70 1.23 19.53
C SER A 33 -12.31 -0.26 19.46
N MET A 34 -11.36 -0.63 18.60
CA MET A 34 -10.90 -2.02 18.46
C MET A 34 -9.81 -2.39 19.47
N PRO A 35 -9.78 -3.65 19.98
CA PRO A 35 -8.68 -4.14 20.80
C PRO A 35 -7.35 -3.99 20.06
N SER A 36 -6.35 -3.41 20.73
CA SER A 36 -5.08 -3.05 20.09
C SER A 36 -4.33 -4.24 19.49
N GLU A 37 -4.51 -5.45 20.02
CA GLU A 37 -3.75 -6.63 19.59
C GLU A 37 -4.33 -7.32 18.35
N GLU A 38 -5.66 -7.43 18.24
CA GLU A 38 -6.31 -8.02 17.07
C GLU A 38 -6.09 -7.14 15.84
N LEU A 39 -6.29 -5.84 15.98
CA LEU A 39 -6.00 -4.88 14.93
C LEU A 39 -4.53 -4.97 14.49
N LYS A 40 -3.58 -5.03 15.42
CA LYS A 40 -2.15 -5.20 15.08
C LYS A 40 -1.89 -6.48 14.31
N ALA A 41 -2.51 -7.60 14.70
CA ALA A 41 -2.34 -8.89 14.03
C ALA A 41 -2.85 -8.84 12.58
N ASP A 42 -4.04 -8.29 12.37
CA ASP A 42 -4.65 -8.17 11.04
C ASP A 42 -3.88 -7.21 10.14
N LEU A 43 -3.46 -6.06 10.67
CA LEU A 43 -2.60 -5.11 9.98
C LEU A 43 -1.31 -5.77 9.50
N ASN A 44 -0.63 -6.49 10.38
CA ASN A 44 0.61 -7.20 10.05
C ASN A 44 0.36 -8.29 9.01
N ALA A 45 -0.71 -9.08 9.14
CA ALA A 45 -1.04 -10.14 8.20
C ALA A 45 -1.30 -9.57 6.79
N PHE A 46 -2.02 -8.44 6.71
CA PHE A 46 -2.20 -7.74 5.44
C PHE A 46 -0.88 -7.25 4.87
N HIS A 47 -0.04 -6.55 5.65
CA HIS A 47 1.22 -6.02 5.12
C HIS A 47 2.17 -7.15 4.70
N GLU A 48 2.19 -8.27 5.41
CA GLU A 48 2.94 -9.46 5.00
C GLU A 48 2.44 -9.99 3.66
N PHE A 49 1.12 -10.13 3.49
CA PHE A 49 0.54 -10.54 2.21
C PHE A 49 0.88 -9.55 1.09
N TRP A 50 0.69 -8.25 1.35
CA TRP A 50 0.90 -7.20 0.38
C TRP A 50 2.35 -7.19 -0.12
N ASP A 51 3.32 -7.18 0.80
CA ASP A 51 4.74 -7.15 0.47
C ASP A 51 5.22 -8.43 -0.19
N ARG A 52 4.61 -9.57 0.14
CA ARG A 52 4.98 -10.87 -0.44
C ARG A 52 4.40 -11.09 -1.84
N PHE A 53 3.18 -10.64 -2.09
CA PHE A 53 2.43 -11.05 -3.29
C PHE A 53 2.06 -9.90 -4.22
N GLU A 54 1.65 -8.75 -3.70
CA GLU A 54 1.11 -7.66 -4.51
C GLU A 54 2.19 -6.65 -4.89
N LYS A 55 2.94 -6.14 -3.92
CA LYS A 55 4.00 -5.16 -4.15
C LYS A 55 5.06 -5.63 -5.17
N PRO A 56 5.57 -6.87 -5.15
CA PRO A 56 6.55 -7.33 -6.14
C PRO A 56 5.99 -7.46 -7.56
N ARG A 57 4.66 -7.48 -7.72
CA ARG A 57 4.03 -7.45 -9.04
C ARG A 57 3.91 -6.03 -9.61
N GLY A 58 4.27 -5.01 -8.84
CA GLY A 58 4.05 -3.61 -9.19
C GLY A 58 2.67 -3.09 -8.80
N SER A 59 1.96 -3.78 -7.90
CA SER A 59 0.74 -3.23 -7.29
C SER A 59 1.10 -2.05 -6.36
N LEU A 60 0.21 -1.08 -6.25
CA LEU A 60 0.39 0.14 -5.46
C LEU A 60 -0.66 0.25 -4.36
N LEU A 61 -0.24 0.61 -3.16
CA LEU A 61 -1.11 0.88 -2.02
C LEU A 61 -1.33 2.38 -1.90
N CYS A 62 -2.60 2.80 -1.88
CA CYS A 62 -3.01 4.18 -1.72
C CYS A 62 -3.90 4.33 -0.49
N TYR A 63 -3.46 5.14 0.47
CA TYR A 63 -4.32 5.56 1.58
C TYR A 63 -5.03 6.85 1.22
N ASN A 64 -6.34 6.90 1.43
CA ASN A 64 -7.17 8.07 1.20
C ASN A 64 -7.91 8.43 2.49
N THR A 65 -7.56 9.55 3.11
CA THR A 65 -8.10 9.93 4.43
C THR A 65 -8.48 11.40 4.49
N SER A 66 -9.48 11.70 5.32
CA SER A 66 -9.86 13.08 5.67
C SER A 66 -8.85 13.77 6.59
N ARG A 67 -7.95 12.99 7.23
CA ARG A 67 -6.90 13.53 8.09
C ARG A 67 -6.01 14.50 7.32
N CYS A 68 -5.61 15.57 8.00
CA CYS A 68 -4.50 16.38 7.52
C CYS A 68 -3.18 15.60 7.64
N ILE A 69 -2.17 15.96 6.84
CA ILE A 69 -0.87 15.27 6.86
C ILE A 69 -0.24 15.20 8.25
N ARG A 70 -0.35 16.27 9.05
CA ARG A 70 0.22 16.33 10.41
C ARG A 70 -0.40 15.31 11.35
N ASP A 71 -1.68 14.97 11.16
CA ASP A 71 -2.36 13.97 11.97
C ASP A 71 -2.08 12.56 11.48
N TYR A 72 -1.95 12.37 10.16
CA TYR A 72 -1.48 11.13 9.57
C TYR A 72 -0.07 10.77 10.09
N GLU A 73 0.87 11.72 10.13
CA GLU A 73 2.25 11.51 10.60
C GLU A 73 2.36 11.07 12.06
N LYS A 74 1.28 11.21 12.85
CA LYS A 74 1.24 10.71 14.24
C LYS A 74 0.84 9.24 14.32
N LEU A 75 0.20 8.68 13.29
CA LEU A 75 -0.31 7.30 13.30
C LEU A 75 0.76 6.25 13.58
N PRO A 76 1.99 6.31 13.03
CA PRO A 76 3.02 5.30 13.33
C PRO A 76 3.42 5.24 14.81
N LYS A 77 3.25 6.35 15.55
CA LYS A 77 3.50 6.38 17.00
C LYS A 77 2.40 5.70 17.79
N LEU A 78 1.17 5.74 17.29
CA LEU A 78 -0.01 5.13 17.91
C LEU A 78 -0.17 3.66 17.50
N TYR A 79 0.20 3.34 16.27
CA TYR A 79 0.10 2.04 15.64
C TYR A 79 1.46 1.67 15.03
N PRO A 80 2.39 1.09 15.81
CA PRO A 80 3.75 0.81 15.34
C PRO A 80 3.84 -0.18 14.15
N CYS A 81 2.80 -0.98 13.92
CA CYS A 81 2.69 -1.87 12.76
C CYS A 81 2.23 -1.15 11.49
N PHE A 82 1.78 0.10 11.59
CA PHE A 82 1.26 0.86 10.47
C PHE A 82 2.39 1.25 9.51
N ARG A 83 2.32 0.76 8.27
CA ARG A 83 3.32 1.03 7.22
C ARG A 83 2.86 2.18 6.33
N ALA A 84 3.82 2.84 5.70
CA ALA A 84 3.51 3.89 4.75
C ALA A 84 2.95 3.28 3.45
N PRO A 85 1.92 3.90 2.84
CA PRO A 85 1.46 3.55 1.51
C PRO A 85 2.44 4.07 0.45
N ASP A 86 2.29 3.60 -0.79
CA ASP A 86 3.02 4.17 -1.93
C ASP A 86 2.48 5.56 -2.30
N ILE A 87 1.16 5.77 -2.09
CA ILE A 87 0.45 7.02 -2.34
C ILE A 87 -0.36 7.38 -1.08
N LEU A 88 -0.29 8.63 -0.66
CA LEU A 88 -1.09 9.17 0.42
C LEU A 88 -1.94 10.33 -0.09
N ILE A 89 -3.24 10.23 0.11
CA ILE A 89 -4.21 11.28 -0.17
C ILE A 89 -4.77 11.76 1.18
N THR A 90 -4.59 13.04 1.48
CA THR A 90 -4.97 13.69 2.74
C THR A 90 -5.94 14.85 2.50
N GLY A 91 -6.63 15.26 3.58
CA GLY A 91 -7.56 16.39 3.56
C GLY A 91 -8.69 16.22 2.54
N ASP A 92 -9.32 15.04 2.49
CA ASP A 92 -10.42 14.74 1.57
C ASP A 92 -10.08 14.92 0.08
N GLY A 93 -8.83 14.57 -0.30
CA GLY A 93 -8.40 14.66 -1.69
C GLY A 93 -7.75 15.98 -2.09
N THR A 94 -7.59 16.91 -1.14
CA THR A 94 -6.96 18.22 -1.40
C THR A 94 -5.43 18.13 -1.51
N GLU A 95 -4.82 17.10 -0.95
CA GLU A 95 -3.38 16.91 -0.94
C GLU A 95 -3.04 15.46 -1.30
N ILE A 96 -2.11 15.27 -2.25
CA ILE A 96 -1.66 13.95 -2.72
C ILE A 96 -0.14 13.92 -2.64
N ARG A 97 0.41 12.92 -1.95
CA ARG A 97 1.85 12.74 -1.81
C ARG A 97 2.27 11.33 -2.20
N TRP A 98 3.42 11.22 -2.85
CA TRP A 98 4.07 9.96 -3.16
C TRP A 98 5.11 9.62 -2.10
N ALA A 99 5.20 8.35 -1.72
CA ALA A 99 6.29 7.89 -0.88
C ALA A 99 7.61 7.98 -1.64
N VAL A 100 8.51 8.81 -1.13
CA VAL A 100 9.90 8.88 -1.56
C VAL A 100 10.64 7.82 -0.78
N ILE A 101 10.99 6.75 -1.47
CA ILE A 101 11.93 5.76 -0.95
C ILE A 101 13.28 6.46 -0.89
N LYS A 102 13.79 6.71 0.33
CA LYS A 102 15.18 7.15 0.49
C LYS A 102 16.07 5.99 0.08
N ASP A 103 16.53 5.99 -1.17
CA ASP A 103 17.56 5.09 -1.67
C ASP A 103 18.82 5.21 -0.78
N ARG A 104 18.94 4.34 0.21
CA ARG A 104 20.27 3.87 0.61
C ARG A 104 20.66 2.81 -0.40
N PHE A 105 21.21 3.29 -1.51
CA PHE A 105 21.96 2.54 -2.51
C PHE A 105 21.34 1.22 -2.98
N LEU A 106 20.94 1.23 -4.25
CA LEU A 106 20.99 0.10 -5.19
C LEU A 106 22.14 -0.88 -4.85
N THR A 107 21.87 -1.81 -3.95
CA THR A 107 22.70 -2.99 -3.74
C THR A 107 21.80 -4.15 -4.12
N GLU A 108 22.26 -4.87 -5.14
CA GLU A 108 21.53 -5.83 -5.93
C GLU A 108 20.64 -6.77 -5.10
N GLY A 109 19.35 -6.81 -5.41
CA GLY A 109 18.51 -7.98 -5.18
C GLY A 109 17.60 -8.02 -3.95
N ALA A 110 17.51 -6.97 -3.12
CA ALA A 110 16.59 -6.96 -1.99
C ALA A 110 15.44 -5.95 -2.18
N ILE A 111 14.27 -6.45 -2.55
CA ILE A 111 13.00 -5.73 -2.35
C ILE A 111 12.78 -5.69 -0.84
N SER A 112 13.31 -4.67 -0.16
CA SER A 112 13.08 -4.51 1.27
C SER A 112 11.66 -3.98 1.50
N SER A 113 10.96 -4.58 2.45
CA SER A 113 9.74 -4.01 3.01
C SER A 113 10.12 -2.72 3.74
N HIS A 114 9.84 -1.57 3.14
CA HIS A 114 10.17 -0.28 3.74
C HIS A 114 9.21 -0.02 4.90
N GLY A 115 9.73 0.01 6.12
CA GLY A 115 8.97 0.46 7.29
C GLY A 115 8.63 1.95 7.17
N HIS A 116 7.66 2.42 7.96
CA HIS A 116 7.27 3.84 7.97
C HIS A 116 8.44 4.78 8.30
N ALA A 117 9.43 4.30 9.07
CA ALA A 117 10.66 5.04 9.37
C ALA A 117 11.52 5.41 8.15
N ASP A 118 11.39 4.66 7.05
CA ASP A 118 12.17 4.83 5.83
C ASP A 118 11.38 5.53 4.71
N ALA A 119 10.08 5.77 4.92
CA ALA A 119 9.22 6.47 3.99
C ALA A 119 9.17 7.97 4.35
N ALA A 120 9.57 8.82 3.39
CA ALA A 120 9.30 10.24 3.46
C ALA A 120 8.30 10.59 2.37
N PHE A 121 7.33 11.46 2.65
CA PHE A 121 6.51 12.02 1.59
C PHE A 121 7.19 13.26 1.05
N GLY A 122 7.34 13.35 -0.27
CA GLY A 122 7.90 14.53 -0.92
C GLY A 122 7.14 15.78 -0.45
N ARG A 123 7.86 16.85 -0.12
CA ARG A 123 7.25 18.18 -0.05
C ARG A 123 7.15 18.67 -1.48
N ASP A 124 5.95 18.97 -1.94
CA ASP A 124 5.78 19.68 -3.19
C ASP A 124 6.42 21.07 -3.05
N SER A 125 7.42 21.35 -3.88
CA SER A 125 8.17 22.61 -3.90
C SER A 125 7.29 23.84 -4.12
N GLU A 126 6.05 23.64 -4.57
CA GLU A 126 5.06 24.70 -4.79
C GLU A 126 4.53 25.34 -3.49
N TRP A 127 4.71 24.68 -2.33
CA TRP A 127 4.20 25.17 -1.03
C TRP A 127 5.25 25.81 -0.12
N ASP A 128 6.52 25.89 -0.56
CA ASP A 128 7.61 26.53 0.18
C ASP A 128 7.79 28.03 -0.19
N SER A 129 6.73 28.68 -0.74
CA SER A 129 6.73 30.09 -1.14
C SER A 129 6.05 31.03 -0.15
#